data_AF-A0A1I5XH60-F1
#
_entry.id   AF-A0A1I5XH60-F1
#
_cell.length_a   1.000
_cell.length_b   1.000
_cell.length_c   1.000
_cell.angle_alpha   90.00
_cell.angle_beta   90.00
_cell.angle_gamma   90.00
#
_symmetry.space_group_name_H-M   'P 1'
#
loop_
_entity.id
_entity.type
_entity.pdbx_description
1 polymer ?
#
loop_
_entity_poly.entity_id
_entity_poly.type
_entity_poly.pdbx_seq_one_letter_code
_entity_poly.pdbx_strand_id
1 'polypeptide(L)'
;MTDDDYWSQWSPAAHDRYEQIMACMEPVTGWPGRYRLTGDAPVPRWLRDVTAGLLLPPEAPTLQFARVWDRVDWPALLAEHGDDLIVAGTVGAGGPHWTGVLQAWRLLENAGHAPQLDVDLEVGLTGAGLELTHGGISTGSNTLPNDETAAAVAEALQVDCDVDWPSTSLRIEYDGTPTPVAPFQAAHSNSDTLWIWAGLGPDDVPPS
;
A
#
# COMPACT_ATOMS: atom_id res chain seq x y z
N MET A 1 12.17 -19.81 7.81
CA MET A 1 12.98 -18.60 8.08
C MET A 1 12.79 -18.28 9.55
N THR A 2 13.84 -18.11 10.34
CA THR A 2 13.66 -17.53 11.68
C THR A 2 13.37 -16.04 11.54
N ASP A 3 12.76 -15.40 12.54
CA ASP A 3 12.58 -13.93 12.52
C ASP A 3 13.91 -13.23 12.24
N ASP A 4 15.02 -13.70 12.82
CA ASP A 4 16.37 -13.18 12.57
C ASP A 4 16.80 -13.22 11.09
N ASP A 5 16.43 -14.26 10.34
CA ASP A 5 16.76 -14.39 8.92
C ASP A 5 15.95 -13.38 8.07
N TYR A 6 14.68 -13.15 8.41
CA TYR A 6 13.82 -12.19 7.71
C TYR A 6 14.26 -10.75 7.97
N TRP A 7 14.57 -10.40 9.22
CA TRP A 7 15.05 -9.07 9.61
C TRP A 7 16.42 -8.72 9.02
N SER A 8 17.22 -9.73 8.65
CA SER A 8 18.56 -9.55 8.08
C SER A 8 18.58 -8.99 6.64
N GLN A 9 17.42 -8.95 5.96
CA GLN A 9 17.34 -8.41 4.59
C GLN A 9 17.53 -6.87 4.54
N TRP A 10 17.28 -6.19 5.65
CA TRP A 10 17.52 -4.75 5.78
C TRP A 10 18.91 -4.47 6.37
N SER A 11 19.59 -3.50 5.78
CA SER A 11 20.88 -3.05 6.28
C SER A 11 20.77 -2.40 7.67
N PRO A 12 21.85 -2.35 8.48
CA PRO A 12 21.85 -1.61 9.74
C PRO A 12 21.41 -0.15 9.60
N ALA A 13 21.76 0.51 8.49
CA ALA A 13 21.35 1.89 8.21
C ALA A 13 19.83 2.03 8.00
N ALA A 14 19.17 1.01 7.46
CA ALA A 14 17.71 0.98 7.32
C ALA A 14 17.03 0.89 8.69
N HIS A 15 17.53 0.00 9.56
CA HIS A 15 17.07 -0.11 10.96
C HIS A 15 17.26 1.21 11.72
N ASP A 16 18.45 1.81 11.64
CA ASP A 16 18.75 3.09 12.30
C ASP A 16 17.80 4.19 11.83
N ARG A 17 17.54 4.27 10.52
CA ARG A 17 16.60 5.26 9.97
C ARG A 17 15.17 4.99 10.42
N TYR A 18 14.72 3.74 10.41
CA TYR A 18 13.40 3.35 10.89
C TYR A 18 13.20 3.79 12.35
N GLU A 19 14.14 3.45 13.25
CA GLU A 19 14.09 3.86 14.66
C GLU A 19 14.04 5.38 14.82
N GLN A 20 14.79 6.13 14.01
CA GLN A 20 14.74 7.60 14.01
C GLN A 20 13.37 8.15 13.56
N ILE A 21 12.74 7.53 12.56
CA ILE A 21 11.38 7.90 12.12
C ILE A 21 10.38 7.63 13.25
N MET A 22 10.44 6.43 13.84
CA MET A 22 9.54 6.03 14.92
C MET A 22 9.67 6.94 16.14
N ALA A 23 10.89 7.35 16.49
CA ALA A 23 11.16 8.32 17.56
C ALA A 23 10.55 9.71 17.28
N CYS A 24 10.26 10.04 16.02
CA CYS A 24 9.65 11.28 15.58
C CYS A 24 8.13 11.18 15.34
N MET A 25 7.49 10.04 15.63
CA MET A 25 6.03 9.91 15.54
C MET A 25 5.35 10.45 16.79
N GLU A 26 4.53 11.47 16.62
CA GLU A 26 3.71 12.06 17.68
C GLU A 26 2.23 11.75 17.47
N PRO A 27 1.49 11.35 18.52
CA PRO A 27 0.05 11.19 18.43
C PRO A 27 -0.64 12.54 18.17
N VAL A 28 -1.66 12.53 17.33
CA VAL A 28 -2.51 13.70 17.08
C VAL A 28 -3.49 13.86 18.23
N THR A 29 -3.51 15.05 18.84
CA THR A 29 -4.43 15.34 19.95
C THR A 29 -5.88 15.30 19.47
N GLY A 30 -6.70 14.50 20.16
CA GLY A 30 -8.14 14.37 19.90
C GLY A 30 -8.53 13.33 18.86
N TRP A 31 -7.57 12.73 18.15
CA TRP A 31 -7.80 11.73 17.10
C TRP A 31 -7.01 10.44 17.45
N PRO A 32 -7.59 9.53 18.27
CA PRO A 32 -6.90 8.32 18.71
C PRO A 32 -6.42 7.46 17.54
N GLY A 33 -5.21 6.93 17.64
CA GLY A 33 -4.62 6.08 16.60
C GLY A 33 -4.09 6.84 15.38
N ARG A 34 -4.09 8.18 15.41
CA ARG A 34 -3.49 9.01 14.36
C ARG A 34 -2.19 9.63 14.83
N TYR A 35 -1.23 9.70 13.92
CA TYR A 35 0.11 10.20 14.18
C TYR A 35 0.52 11.23 13.13
N ARG A 36 1.53 12.01 13.48
CA ARG A 36 2.25 12.92 12.58
C ARG A 36 3.74 12.79 12.83
N LEU A 37 4.54 13.15 11.84
CA LEU A 37 6.00 13.23 11.99
C LEU A 37 6.41 14.63 12.43
N THR A 38 7.38 14.72 13.35
CA THR A 38 7.97 16.01 13.76
C THR A 38 8.84 16.61 12.65
N GLY A 39 9.29 17.86 12.88
CA GLY A 39 10.21 18.57 12.00
C GLY A 39 11.55 17.85 11.77
N ASP A 40 11.97 17.03 12.73
CA ASP A 40 13.27 16.37 12.77
C ASP A 40 13.25 14.95 12.17
N ALA A 41 12.07 14.44 11.80
CA ALA A 41 11.95 13.12 11.18
C ALA A 41 12.81 13.03 9.90
N PRO A 42 13.58 11.95 9.67
CA PRO A 42 14.44 11.78 8.50
C PRO A 42 13.62 11.33 7.27
N VAL A 43 12.57 12.10 6.96
CA VAL A 43 11.70 11.95 5.78
C VAL A 43 11.67 13.26 5.00
N PRO A 44 11.34 13.22 3.70
CA PRO A 44 11.11 14.43 2.92
C PRO A 44 10.03 15.31 3.55
N ARG A 45 10.26 16.63 3.54
CA ARG A 45 9.32 17.59 4.11
C ARG A 45 7.92 17.47 3.50
N TRP A 46 7.83 17.28 2.19
CA TRP A 46 6.56 17.17 1.50
C TRP A 46 5.74 15.98 2.02
N LEU A 47 6.39 14.82 2.24
CA LEU A 47 5.72 13.61 2.72
C LEU A 47 5.16 13.83 4.13
N ARG A 48 5.92 14.48 5.00
CA ARG A 48 5.43 14.88 6.33
C ARG A 48 4.25 15.83 6.23
N ASP A 49 4.32 16.84 5.37
CA ASP A 49 3.31 17.88 5.29
C ASP A 49 1.98 17.31 4.73
N VAL A 50 2.02 16.43 3.73
CA VAL A 50 0.80 15.80 3.15
C VAL A 50 0.18 14.72 4.02
N THR A 51 0.98 14.05 4.87
CA THR A 51 0.50 12.98 5.76
C THR A 51 0.25 13.45 7.20
N ALA A 52 0.35 14.75 7.47
CA ALA A 52 0.22 15.30 8.82
C ALA A 52 -1.13 14.95 9.46
N GLY A 53 -1.09 14.01 10.41
CA GLY A 53 -2.25 13.51 11.13
C GLY A 53 -3.06 12.43 10.41
N LEU A 54 -2.56 11.91 9.29
CA LEU A 54 -3.14 10.80 8.54
C LEU A 54 -2.46 9.46 8.88
N LEU A 55 -1.28 9.47 9.49
CA LEU A 55 -0.51 8.26 9.74
C LEU A 55 -1.21 7.36 10.77
N LEU A 56 -1.42 6.11 10.41
CA LEU A 56 -1.85 5.01 11.28
C LEU A 56 -0.62 4.21 11.73
N PRO A 57 -0.71 3.45 12.84
CA PRO A 57 0.32 2.51 13.24
C PRO A 57 0.68 1.54 12.11
N PRO A 58 1.95 1.08 12.03
CA PRO A 58 2.33 0.03 11.11
C PRO A 58 1.66 -1.30 11.46
N GLU A 59 1.51 -2.18 10.47
CA GLU A 59 0.86 -3.48 10.62
C GLU A 59 1.61 -4.64 9.99
N ALA A 60 2.50 -4.36 9.05
CA ALA A 60 3.40 -5.31 8.46
C ALA A 60 4.63 -5.48 9.36
N PRO A 61 5.15 -6.71 9.53
CA PRO A 61 6.37 -6.95 10.28
C PRO A 61 7.63 -6.61 9.45
N THR A 62 7.57 -5.54 8.66
CA THR A 62 8.68 -4.98 7.88
C THR A 62 9.23 -3.72 8.57
N LEU A 63 10.11 -2.95 7.91
CA LEU A 63 10.43 -1.58 8.32
C LEU A 63 9.35 -0.56 7.89
N GLN A 64 8.08 -0.98 7.91
CA GLN A 64 6.93 -0.11 7.79
C GLN A 64 6.84 0.77 9.02
N PHE A 65 6.84 2.09 8.81
CA PHE A 65 6.67 3.05 9.90
C PHE A 65 5.26 3.62 9.98
N ALA A 66 4.47 3.55 8.91
CA ALA A 66 3.08 4.00 8.94
C ALA A 66 2.22 3.38 7.85
N ARG A 67 0.90 3.42 8.07
CA ARG A 67 -0.13 3.18 7.06
C ARG A 67 -0.96 4.44 6.84
N VAL A 68 -1.49 4.64 5.63
CA VAL A 68 -2.36 5.75 5.25
C VAL A 68 -3.56 5.23 4.48
N TRP A 69 -4.76 5.51 4.98
CA TRP A 69 -6.04 5.16 4.35
C TRP A 69 -6.79 6.38 3.81
N ASP A 70 -6.51 7.55 4.37
CA ASP A 70 -7.14 8.78 3.98
C ASP A 70 -6.70 9.19 2.57
N ARG A 71 -7.56 9.96 1.91
CA ARG A 71 -7.28 10.44 0.56
C ARG A 71 -6.01 11.30 0.54
N VAL A 72 -5.00 10.80 -0.14
CA VAL A 72 -3.80 11.51 -0.57
C VAL A 72 -3.65 11.29 -2.07
N ASP A 73 -3.36 12.33 -2.83
CA ASP A 73 -3.14 12.24 -4.28
C ASP A 73 -1.75 11.65 -4.57
N TRP A 74 -1.59 10.37 -4.25
CA TRP A 74 -0.36 9.61 -4.50
C TRP A 74 0.09 9.66 -5.96
N PRO A 75 -0.81 9.56 -6.98
CA PRO A 75 -0.43 9.73 -8.37
C PRO A 75 0.30 11.05 -8.66
N ALA A 76 -0.23 12.18 -8.19
CA ALA A 76 0.43 13.47 -8.38
C ALA A 76 1.75 13.54 -7.62
N LEU A 77 1.76 13.13 -6.35
CA LEU A 77 2.96 13.18 -5.51
C LEU A 77 4.10 12.32 -6.04
N LEU A 78 3.82 11.12 -6.54
CA LEU A 78 4.83 10.24 -7.13
C LEU A 78 5.35 10.77 -8.48
N ALA A 79 4.53 11.50 -9.22
CA ALA A 79 4.99 12.19 -10.43
C ALA A 79 5.91 13.39 -10.11
N GLU A 80 5.69 14.06 -8.99
CA GLU A 80 6.47 15.23 -8.54
C GLU A 80 7.72 14.86 -7.73
N HIS A 81 7.68 13.74 -6.99
CA HIS A 81 8.66 13.38 -5.97
C HIS A 81 9.15 11.93 -6.05
N GLY A 82 9.06 11.29 -7.22
CA GLY A 82 9.42 9.86 -7.41
C GLY A 82 10.87 9.48 -7.07
N ASP A 83 11.78 10.45 -6.94
CA ASP A 83 13.16 10.23 -6.48
C ASP A 83 13.25 10.04 -4.95
N ASP A 84 12.32 10.62 -4.20
CA ASP A 84 12.28 10.62 -2.73
C ASP A 84 11.45 9.46 -2.16
N LEU A 85 10.40 9.06 -2.89
CA LEU A 85 9.48 7.98 -2.55
C LEU A 85 9.28 7.11 -3.80
N ILE A 86 9.75 5.88 -3.74
CA ILE A 86 9.61 4.94 -4.86
C ILE A 86 8.41 4.04 -4.58
N VAL A 87 7.65 3.70 -5.63
CA VAL A 87 6.66 2.63 -5.51
C VAL A 87 7.44 1.33 -5.43
N ALA A 88 7.26 0.60 -4.34
CA ALA A 88 7.85 -0.72 -4.20
C ALA A 88 7.42 -1.59 -5.39
N GLY A 89 8.32 -2.41 -5.91
CA GLY A 89 7.96 -3.40 -6.92
C GLY A 89 6.91 -4.39 -6.40
N THR A 90 6.45 -5.29 -7.24
CA THR A 90 5.47 -6.35 -6.88
C THR A 90 6.01 -7.39 -5.88
N VAL A 91 7.22 -7.20 -5.34
CA VAL A 91 7.90 -8.17 -4.49
C VAL A 91 7.39 -8.07 -3.06
N GLY A 92 6.85 -9.18 -2.55
CA GLY A 92 6.40 -9.35 -1.16
C GLY A 92 4.89 -9.19 -0.95
N ALA A 93 4.22 -8.34 -1.73
CA ALA A 93 2.78 -8.05 -1.55
C ALA A 93 1.88 -8.35 -2.77
N GLY A 94 2.43 -8.79 -3.91
CA GLY A 94 1.64 -9.35 -5.02
C GLY A 94 0.45 -8.47 -5.44
N GLY A 95 0.70 -7.20 -5.74
CA GLY A 95 -0.32 -6.25 -6.22
C GLY A 95 -0.24 -5.99 -7.71
N PRO A 96 -1.26 -5.34 -8.31
CA PRO A 96 -1.18 -4.86 -9.68
C PRO A 96 0.00 -3.91 -9.87
N HIS A 97 0.57 -3.89 -11.07
CA HIS A 97 1.55 -2.86 -11.42
C HIS A 97 0.99 -1.47 -11.15
N TRP A 98 1.86 -0.58 -10.70
CA TRP A 98 1.51 0.81 -10.42
C TRP A 98 0.76 1.49 -11.59
N THR A 99 1.10 1.14 -12.83
CA THR A 99 0.38 1.62 -14.03
C THR A 99 -1.10 1.25 -14.04
N GLY A 100 -1.45 0.04 -13.61
CA GLY A 100 -2.84 -0.40 -13.45
C GLY A 100 -3.56 0.36 -12.34
N VAL A 101 -2.89 0.59 -11.21
CA VAL A 101 -3.40 1.43 -10.11
C VAL A 101 -3.67 2.86 -10.57
N LEU A 102 -2.75 3.46 -11.32
CA LEU A 102 -2.91 4.80 -11.90
C LEU A 102 -4.10 4.86 -12.88
N GLN A 103 -4.31 3.81 -13.67
CA GLN A 103 -5.46 3.71 -14.57
C GLN A 103 -6.77 3.60 -13.79
N ALA A 104 -6.83 2.74 -12.78
CA ALA A 104 -7.98 2.58 -11.89
C ALA A 104 -8.33 3.89 -11.17
N TRP A 105 -7.32 4.60 -10.63
CA TRP A 105 -7.49 5.90 -10.01
C TRP A 105 -8.17 6.90 -10.95
N ARG A 106 -7.68 7.02 -12.19
CA ARG A 106 -8.24 7.94 -13.19
C ARG A 106 -9.67 7.57 -13.59
N LEU A 107 -9.97 6.28 -13.73
CA LEU A 107 -11.33 5.82 -14.02
C LEU A 107 -12.31 6.25 -12.92
N LEU A 108 -11.92 6.09 -11.66
CA LEU A 108 -12.72 6.52 -10.51
C LEU A 108 -12.90 8.03 -10.46
N GLU A 109 -11.83 8.83 -10.63
CA GLU A 109 -11.94 10.29 -10.65
C GLU A 109 -12.82 10.80 -11.80
N ASN A 110 -12.67 10.24 -13.00
CA ASN A 110 -13.49 10.61 -14.16
C ASN A 110 -14.98 10.28 -13.95
N ALA A 111 -15.28 9.24 -13.17
CA ALA A 111 -16.63 8.87 -12.76
C ALA A 111 -17.16 9.71 -11.57
N GLY A 112 -16.40 10.69 -11.08
CA GLY A 112 -16.79 11.59 -10.00
C GLY A 112 -16.57 11.04 -8.59
N HIS A 113 -15.78 9.96 -8.46
CA HIS A 113 -15.38 9.42 -7.17
C HIS A 113 -14.16 10.16 -6.60
N ALA A 114 -13.83 9.86 -5.35
CA ALA A 114 -12.73 10.46 -4.59
C ALA A 114 -11.80 9.33 -4.13
N PRO A 115 -11.09 8.66 -5.07
CA PRO A 115 -10.41 7.41 -4.79
C PRO A 115 -9.41 7.55 -3.64
N GLN A 116 -9.29 6.47 -2.88
CA GLN A 116 -8.36 6.35 -1.76
C GLN A 116 -7.52 5.11 -1.96
N LEU A 117 -6.22 5.23 -1.73
CA LEU A 117 -5.33 4.08 -1.66
C LEU A 117 -5.07 3.73 -0.22
N ASP A 118 -5.03 2.43 0.01
CA ASP A 118 -4.46 1.84 1.19
C ASP A 118 -2.95 1.72 0.99
N VAL A 119 -2.19 2.55 1.70
CA VAL A 119 -0.74 2.73 1.50
C VAL A 119 0.04 2.42 2.76
N ASP A 120 1.06 1.58 2.62
CA ASP A 120 2.11 1.39 3.62
C ASP A 120 3.34 2.21 3.23
N LEU A 121 3.91 2.91 4.20
CA LEU A 121 5.14 3.68 4.05
C LEU A 121 6.26 2.97 4.79
N GLU A 122 7.34 2.66 4.07
CA GLU A 122 8.41 1.80 4.55
C GLU A 122 9.80 2.40 4.29
N VAL A 123 10.78 1.96 5.07
CA VAL A 123 12.19 2.20 4.79
C VAL A 123 12.71 1.12 3.84
N GLY A 124 13.27 1.53 2.70
CA GLY A 124 13.83 0.58 1.73
C GLY A 124 15.03 -0.19 2.28
N LEU A 125 15.39 -1.30 1.64
CA LEU A 125 16.40 -2.27 2.11
C LEU A 125 17.74 -1.66 2.54
N THR A 126 18.19 -0.61 1.84
CA THR A 126 19.48 0.06 2.09
C THR A 126 19.41 1.21 3.09
N GLY A 127 18.20 1.63 3.48
CA GLY A 127 17.97 2.81 4.32
C GLY A 127 18.05 4.14 3.58
N ALA A 128 18.44 4.16 2.30
CA ALA A 128 18.59 5.40 1.53
C ALA A 128 17.25 5.96 1.01
N GLY A 129 16.35 5.09 0.56
CA GLY A 129 15.03 5.44 0.02
C GLY A 129 13.88 5.17 0.98
N LEU A 130 12.76 5.83 0.72
CA LEU A 130 11.46 5.44 1.26
C LEU A 130 10.66 4.71 0.18
N GLU A 131 9.87 3.75 0.59
CA GLU A 131 9.06 2.93 -0.29
C GLU A 131 7.57 3.12 0.03
N LEU A 132 6.76 3.12 -1.03
CA LEU A 132 5.31 3.08 -0.97
C LEU A 132 4.87 1.71 -1.45
N THR A 133 4.23 0.95 -0.56
CA THR A 133 3.50 -0.27 -0.90
C THR A 133 2.01 0.06 -0.87
N HIS A 134 1.21 -0.56 -1.74
CA HIS A 134 -0.24 -0.36 -1.77
C HIS A 134 -0.99 -1.68 -1.61
N GLY A 135 -1.97 -1.71 -0.71
CA GLY A 135 -2.80 -2.90 -0.40
C GLY A 135 -4.19 -2.90 -1.04
N GLY A 136 -4.62 -1.77 -1.61
CA GLY A 136 -5.93 -1.65 -2.22
C GLY A 136 -6.28 -0.24 -2.71
N ILE A 137 -7.37 -0.14 -3.45
CA ILE A 137 -8.00 1.12 -3.89
C ILE A 137 -9.51 1.08 -3.59
N SER A 138 -10.06 2.16 -3.06
CA SER A 138 -11.51 2.34 -2.88
C SER A 138 -12.05 3.52 -3.67
N THR A 139 -13.38 3.62 -3.80
CA THR A 139 -14.01 4.80 -4.42
C THR A 139 -13.92 6.04 -3.55
N GLY A 140 -13.88 5.89 -2.21
CA GLY A 140 -13.69 6.98 -1.25
C GLY A 140 -14.74 8.10 -1.29
N SER A 141 -15.85 7.92 -2.00
CA SER A 141 -16.85 8.97 -2.27
C SER A 141 -18.20 8.77 -1.57
N ASN A 142 -18.36 7.72 -0.75
CA ASN A 142 -19.64 7.32 -0.17
C ASN A 142 -20.75 7.07 -1.22
N THR A 143 -20.38 6.75 -2.45
CA THR A 143 -21.29 6.34 -3.52
C THR A 143 -20.72 5.12 -4.25
N LEU A 144 -21.58 4.17 -4.57
CA LEU A 144 -21.19 3.04 -5.40
C LEU A 144 -20.86 3.49 -6.84
N PRO A 145 -19.84 2.90 -7.46
CA PRO A 145 -19.62 3.04 -8.90
C PRO A 145 -20.74 2.29 -9.64
N ASN A 146 -21.02 2.70 -10.88
CA ASN A 146 -21.88 1.89 -11.75
C ASN A 146 -21.12 0.64 -12.23
N ASP A 147 -21.86 -0.35 -12.76
CA ASP A 147 -21.29 -1.63 -13.19
C ASP A 147 -20.18 -1.48 -14.24
N GLU A 148 -20.33 -0.51 -15.15
CA GLU A 148 -19.33 -0.21 -16.20
C GLU A 148 -18.01 0.30 -15.60
N THR A 149 -18.08 1.26 -14.67
CA THR A 149 -16.91 1.80 -13.96
C THR A 149 -16.27 0.71 -13.11
N ALA A 150 -17.08 -0.11 -12.41
CA ALA A 150 -16.56 -1.19 -11.59
C ALA A 150 -15.83 -2.26 -12.41
N ALA A 151 -16.37 -2.62 -13.58
CA ALA A 151 -15.75 -3.55 -14.50
C ALA A 151 -14.45 -3.00 -15.09
N ALA A 152 -14.44 -1.73 -15.53
CA ALA A 152 -13.25 -1.08 -16.08
C ALA A 152 -12.12 -0.93 -15.04
N VAL A 153 -12.47 -0.63 -13.78
CA VAL A 153 -11.49 -0.59 -12.68
C VAL A 153 -10.95 -1.99 -12.41
N ALA A 154 -11.81 -3.01 -12.36
CA ALA A 154 -11.35 -4.38 -12.18
C ALA A 154 -10.37 -4.79 -13.29
N GLU A 155 -10.72 -4.54 -14.56
CA GLU A 155 -9.85 -4.81 -15.72
C GLU A 155 -8.51 -4.07 -15.64
N ALA A 156 -8.51 -2.79 -15.27
CA ALA A 156 -7.28 -2.01 -15.12
C ALA A 156 -6.32 -2.58 -14.05
N LEU A 157 -6.89 -3.22 -13.03
CA LEU A 157 -6.13 -3.84 -11.96
C LEU A 157 -5.75 -5.31 -12.29
N GLN A 158 -6.32 -5.93 -13.34
CA GLN A 158 -5.93 -7.28 -13.77
C GLN A 158 -4.51 -7.24 -14.33
N VAL A 159 -3.53 -7.57 -13.49
CA VAL A 159 -2.13 -7.64 -13.87
C VAL A 159 -1.60 -9.02 -13.54
N ASP A 160 -0.81 -9.59 -14.45
CA ASP A 160 -0.02 -10.80 -14.21
C ASP A 160 0.97 -10.53 -13.08
N CYS A 161 0.83 -11.20 -11.94
CA CYS A 161 1.82 -11.11 -10.87
C CYS A 161 2.96 -12.10 -11.11
N ASP A 162 4.20 -11.66 -10.92
CA ASP A 162 5.41 -12.48 -11.08
C ASP A 162 5.60 -13.54 -9.97
N VAL A 163 4.69 -13.61 -9.00
CA VAL A 163 4.77 -14.52 -7.83
C VAL A 163 3.45 -15.29 -7.69
N ASP A 164 3.53 -16.62 -7.64
CA ASP A 164 2.39 -17.50 -7.34
C ASP A 164 1.88 -17.18 -5.92
N TRP A 165 0.71 -16.54 -5.85
CA TRP A 165 0.08 -16.14 -4.61
C TRP A 165 -0.95 -17.17 -4.13
N PRO A 166 -0.90 -17.63 -2.87
CA PRO A 166 -2.08 -18.17 -2.22
C PRO A 166 -2.96 -17.00 -1.75
N SER A 167 -4.00 -16.65 -2.52
CA SER A 167 -5.01 -15.68 -2.07
C SER A 167 -5.67 -16.15 -0.77
N THR A 168 -5.32 -15.55 0.37
CA THR A 168 -5.85 -15.97 1.69
C THR A 168 -7.28 -15.50 1.98
N SER A 169 -8.05 -15.04 0.99
CA SER A 169 -9.52 -14.98 1.10
C SER A 169 -10.26 -16.08 0.33
N LEU A 170 -9.60 -16.87 -0.53
CA LEU A 170 -10.21 -18.01 -1.23
C LEU A 170 -9.16 -19.08 -1.53
N ARG A 171 -8.90 -19.97 -0.56
CA ARG A 171 -8.30 -21.28 -0.84
C ARG A 171 -9.38 -22.16 -1.49
N ILE A 172 -9.71 -21.88 -2.76
CA ILE A 172 -10.41 -22.85 -3.61
C ILE A 172 -9.32 -23.77 -4.14
N GLU A 173 -9.38 -25.04 -3.75
CA GLU A 173 -8.56 -26.10 -4.34
C GLU A 173 -8.74 -26.06 -5.87
N TYR A 174 -7.72 -25.59 -6.58
CA TYR A 174 -7.69 -25.58 -8.05
C TYR A 174 -6.59 -26.53 -8.53
N ASP A 175 -6.96 -27.46 -9.42
CA ASP A 175 -6.14 -28.57 -9.88
C ASP A 175 -5.21 -28.15 -11.05
N GLY A 176 -4.38 -27.14 -10.78
CA GLY A 176 -3.41 -26.52 -11.70
C GLY A 176 -2.98 -25.15 -11.20
N THR A 177 -1.72 -24.74 -11.42
CA THR A 177 -1.18 -23.47 -10.92
C THR A 177 -1.93 -22.28 -11.53
N PRO A 178 -2.80 -21.58 -10.77
CA PRO A 178 -3.53 -20.44 -11.32
C PRO A 178 -2.62 -19.22 -11.29
N THR A 179 -2.47 -18.52 -12.41
CA THR A 179 -1.89 -17.16 -12.40
C THR A 179 -2.81 -16.26 -11.59
N PRO A 180 -2.35 -15.69 -10.46
CA PRO A 180 -3.18 -14.82 -9.67
C PRO A 180 -3.49 -13.54 -10.46
N VAL A 181 -4.78 -13.26 -10.65
CA VAL A 181 -5.27 -12.00 -11.21
C VAL A 181 -5.93 -11.23 -10.08
N ALA A 182 -5.23 -10.21 -9.58
CA ALA A 182 -5.81 -9.28 -8.63
C ALA A 182 -6.61 -8.19 -9.36
N PRO A 183 -7.64 -7.59 -8.74
CA PRO A 183 -8.48 -8.18 -7.71
C PRO A 183 -9.39 -9.24 -8.36
N PHE A 184 -9.53 -10.40 -7.70
CA PHE A 184 -10.44 -11.45 -8.16
C PHE A 184 -11.92 -11.02 -8.05
N GLN A 185 -12.24 -10.17 -7.06
CA GLN A 185 -13.58 -9.61 -6.85
C GLN A 185 -13.52 -8.34 -5.98
N ALA A 186 -14.37 -7.35 -6.26
CA ALA A 186 -14.52 -6.16 -5.42
C ALA A 186 -15.36 -6.44 -4.17
N ALA A 187 -15.01 -5.82 -3.05
CA ALA A 187 -15.82 -5.79 -1.84
C ALA A 187 -16.73 -4.55 -1.87
N HIS A 188 -18.04 -4.78 -1.80
CA HIS A 188 -19.03 -3.71 -1.80
C HIS A 188 -19.60 -3.51 -0.40
N SER A 189 -19.65 -2.25 0.05
CA SER A 189 -20.52 -1.81 1.15
C SER A 189 -21.74 -1.08 0.57
N ASN A 190 -22.61 -0.52 1.42
CA ASN A 190 -23.77 0.23 0.94
C ASN A 190 -23.39 1.54 0.21
N SER A 191 -22.16 2.00 0.36
CA SER A 191 -21.72 3.32 -0.11
C SER A 191 -20.30 3.34 -0.65
N ASP A 192 -19.60 2.22 -0.70
CA ASP A 192 -18.22 2.18 -1.17
C ASP A 192 -17.93 0.86 -1.86
N THR A 193 -17.03 0.89 -2.81
CA THR A 193 -16.45 -0.30 -3.43
C THR A 193 -14.95 -0.26 -3.23
N LEU A 194 -14.42 -1.35 -2.71
CA LEU A 194 -13.02 -1.50 -2.37
C LEU A 194 -12.47 -2.71 -3.14
N TRP A 195 -11.36 -2.49 -3.82
CA TRP A 195 -10.56 -3.53 -4.45
C TRP A 195 -9.32 -3.72 -3.59
N ILE A 196 -9.20 -4.88 -2.94
CA ILE A 196 -8.08 -5.21 -2.05
C ILE A 196 -7.25 -6.30 -2.71
N TRP A 197 -5.94 -6.18 -2.59
CA TRP A 197 -4.99 -7.27 -2.79
C TRP A 197 -4.12 -7.28 -1.54
N ALA A 198 -4.46 -8.16 -0.60
CA ALA A 198 -3.70 -8.26 0.63
C ALA A 198 -2.29 -8.71 0.28
N GLY A 199 -1.28 -7.97 0.75
CA GLY A 199 0.07 -8.45 0.91
C GLY A 199 0.12 -9.48 2.04
N LEU A 200 1.07 -10.40 1.98
CA LEU A 200 1.22 -11.47 2.95
C LEU A 200 2.19 -11.04 4.04
N GLY A 201 1.93 -11.52 5.25
CA GLY A 201 2.93 -11.51 6.30
C GLY A 201 4.08 -12.49 5.99
N PRO A 202 5.20 -12.41 6.71
CA PRO A 202 6.41 -13.22 6.52
C PRO A 202 6.17 -14.74 6.65
N ASP A 203 5.06 -15.15 7.24
CA ASP A 203 4.66 -16.55 7.38
C ASP A 203 4.05 -17.17 6.11
N ASP A 204 3.64 -16.35 5.15
CA ASP A 204 2.82 -16.80 4.03
C ASP A 204 3.57 -16.83 2.68
N VAL A 205 4.83 -16.37 2.62
CA VAL A 205 5.69 -16.51 1.42
C VAL A 205 6.39 -17.88 1.45
N PRO A 206 6.09 -18.81 0.51
CA PRO A 206 6.81 -20.07 0.45
C PRO A 206 8.27 -19.83 0.03
N PRO A 207 9.23 -20.59 0.58
CA PRO A 207 10.64 -20.44 0.26
C PRO A 207 10.90 -20.75 -1.23
N SER A 208 11.68 -19.87 -1.88
CA SER A 208 12.24 -20.07 -3.23
C SER A 208 13.29 -21.17 -3.27
#